data_AF-A0A3C0YRT8-F1
#
_entry.id   AF-A0A3C0YRT8-F1
#
_cell.length_a   1.000
_cell.length_b   1.000
_cell.length_c   1.000
_cell.angle_alpha   90.00
_cell.angle_beta   90.00
_cell.angle_gamma   90.00
#
_symmetry.space_group_name_H-M   'P 1'
#
loop_
_entity.id
_entity.type
_entity.pdbx_description
1 polymer ?
#
loop_
_entity_poly.entity_id
_entity_poly.type
_entity_poly.pdbx_seq_one_letter_code
_entity_poly.pdbx_strand_id
1 'polypeptide(L)'
;MQIIDAISEICKQLADNTPAVASVYPAAVNEQGNKTAQKIVSEVFDEGDGYWRGLGLIAQSTLKLKNEFSEYDAEKQLNIEFIPEEDLTGCRCGEVLCGLIDPPQCAMFGNECTSDTPVGPCMVSSEGACSAWFKYGRRRRRRQ
;
A
#
# COMPACT_ATOMS: atom_id res chain seq x y z
N MET A 1 -13.77 12.20 -11.25
CA MET A 1 -15.11 11.74 -10.85
C MET A 1 -15.08 10.34 -10.23
N GLN A 2 -14.30 9.40 -10.79
CA GLN A 2 -14.14 8.00 -10.34
C GLN A 2 -14.25 7.71 -8.83
N ILE A 3 -13.57 8.44 -7.95
CA ILE A 3 -13.66 8.21 -6.49
C ILE A 3 -15.09 8.45 -5.97
N ILE A 4 -15.75 9.50 -6.45
CA ILE A 4 -17.14 9.82 -6.06
C ILE A 4 -18.09 8.76 -6.63
N ASP A 5 -17.87 8.32 -7.87
CA ASP A 5 -18.67 7.27 -8.50
C ASP A 5 -18.52 5.93 -7.76
N ALA A 6 -17.31 5.58 -7.33
CA ALA A 6 -17.03 4.39 -6.51
C ALA A 6 -17.79 4.44 -5.17
N ILE A 7 -17.73 5.58 -4.47
CA ILE A 7 -18.43 5.76 -3.19
C ILE A 7 -19.94 5.65 -3.41
N SER A 8 -20.47 6.27 -4.46
CA SER A 8 -21.90 6.20 -4.81
C SER A 8 -22.35 4.76 -5.07
N GLU A 9 -21.56 3.99 -5.82
CA GLU A 9 -21.85 2.58 -6.12
C GLU A 9 -21.82 1.72 -4.85
N ILE A 10 -20.82 1.88 -3.99
CA ILE A 10 -20.75 1.17 -2.70
C ILE A 10 -21.96 1.50 -1.82
N CYS A 11 -22.33 2.79 -1.70
CA CYS A 11 -23.50 3.21 -0.94
C CYS A 11 -24.80 2.58 -1.48
N LYS A 12 -24.94 2.48 -2.81
CA LYS A 12 -26.09 1.85 -3.44
C LYS A 12 -26.16 0.35 -3.15
N GLN A 13 -25.05 -0.38 -3.32
CA GLN A 13 -25.00 -1.82 -3.00
C GLN A 13 -25.33 -2.11 -1.53
N LEU A 14 -24.89 -1.24 -0.61
CA LEU A 14 -25.24 -1.33 0.81
C LEU A 14 -26.74 -1.09 1.05
N ALA A 15 -27.33 -0.07 0.41
CA ALA A 15 -28.75 0.25 0.55
C ALA A 15 -29.66 -0.84 -0.03
N ASP A 16 -29.24 -1.43 -1.15
CA ASP A 16 -29.98 -2.47 -1.86
C ASP A 16 -29.66 -3.89 -1.35
N ASN A 17 -28.67 -4.04 -0.46
CA ASN A 17 -28.13 -5.31 0.02
C ASN A 17 -27.68 -6.26 -1.10
N THR A 18 -27.02 -5.70 -2.12
CA THR A 18 -26.58 -6.36 -3.36
C THR A 18 -25.06 -6.29 -3.52
N PRO A 19 -24.27 -6.96 -2.64
CA PRO A 19 -22.82 -6.89 -2.71
C PRO A 19 -22.31 -7.49 -4.03
N ALA A 20 -21.57 -6.70 -4.79
CA ALA A 20 -21.00 -7.10 -6.07
C ALA A 20 -19.68 -6.40 -6.37
N VAL A 21 -18.77 -7.10 -7.05
CA VAL A 21 -17.57 -6.47 -7.62
C VAL A 21 -17.97 -5.81 -8.93
N ALA A 22 -17.87 -4.49 -9.02
CA ALA A 22 -18.19 -3.71 -10.20
C ALA A 22 -17.05 -2.74 -10.55
N SER A 23 -16.77 -2.57 -11.85
CA SER A 23 -15.79 -1.60 -12.31
C SER A 23 -16.44 -0.23 -12.57
N VAL A 24 -15.97 0.79 -11.86
CA VAL A 24 -16.26 2.20 -12.17
C VAL A 24 -15.17 2.85 -13.03
N TYR A 25 -14.22 2.05 -13.54
CA TYR A 25 -13.14 2.53 -14.40
C TYR A 25 -12.96 1.71 -15.70
N PRO A 26 -14.03 1.52 -16.50
CA PRO A 26 -14.01 0.70 -17.72
C PRO A 26 -13.14 1.28 -18.84
N ALA A 27 -12.81 2.58 -18.78
CA ALA A 27 -11.96 3.23 -19.77
C ALA A 27 -10.53 2.69 -19.79
N ALA A 28 -10.05 2.09 -18.70
CA ALA A 28 -8.70 1.55 -18.58
C ALA A 28 -8.65 0.08 -18.15
N VAL A 29 -9.66 -0.41 -17.42
CA VAL A 29 -9.68 -1.76 -16.86
C VAL A 29 -10.86 -2.55 -17.42
N ASN A 30 -10.57 -3.69 -18.05
CA ASN A 30 -11.57 -4.67 -18.47
C ASN A 30 -11.53 -5.90 -17.55
N GLU A 31 -12.54 -6.76 -17.64
CA GLU A 31 -12.69 -7.95 -16.79
C GLU A 31 -11.52 -8.94 -16.91
N GLN A 32 -10.87 -9.00 -18.07
CA GLN A 32 -9.74 -9.90 -18.31
C GLN A 32 -8.40 -9.32 -17.85
N GLY A 33 -8.35 -8.02 -17.53
CA GLY A 33 -7.13 -7.28 -17.28
C GLY A 33 -6.16 -7.30 -18.47
N ASN A 34 -4.87 -7.14 -18.18
CA ASN A 34 -3.81 -7.26 -19.18
C ASN A 34 -3.24 -8.69 -19.21
N LYS A 35 -3.76 -9.51 -20.13
CA LYS A 35 -3.33 -10.92 -20.29
C LYS A 35 -1.84 -11.08 -20.57
N THR A 36 -1.23 -10.16 -21.31
CA THR A 36 0.20 -10.20 -21.60
C THR A 36 1.02 -9.98 -20.34
N ALA A 37 0.67 -8.98 -19.53
CA ALA A 37 1.35 -8.71 -18.27
C ALA A 37 1.17 -9.88 -17.28
N GLN A 38 -0.06 -10.41 -17.15
CA GLN A 38 -0.33 -11.58 -16.29
C GLN A 38 0.52 -12.79 -16.68
N LYS A 39 0.65 -13.08 -17.98
CA LYS A 39 1.49 -14.16 -18.49
C LYS A 39 2.96 -13.95 -18.15
N ILE A 40 3.49 -12.74 -18.33
CA ILE A 40 4.89 -12.44 -18.00
C ILE A 40 5.14 -12.61 -16.49
N VAL A 41 4.25 -12.07 -15.65
CA VAL A 41 4.37 -12.21 -14.20
C VAL A 41 4.34 -13.68 -13.79
N SER A 42 3.41 -14.47 -14.33
CA SER A 42 3.30 -15.89 -14.00
C SER A 42 4.41 -16.76 -14.60
N GLU A 43 5.05 -16.33 -15.68
CA GLU A 43 6.25 -16.98 -16.23
C GLU A 43 7.45 -16.74 -15.31
N VAL A 44 7.65 -15.51 -14.83
CA VAL A 44 8.87 -15.09 -14.13
C VAL A 44 8.85 -15.33 -12.62
N PHE A 45 7.68 -15.29 -11.98
CA PHE A 45 7.57 -15.29 -10.52
C PHE A 45 6.70 -16.44 -9.99
N ASP A 46 7.04 -16.91 -8.78
CA ASP A 46 6.19 -17.71 -7.90
C ASP A 46 5.63 -16.83 -6.77
N GLU A 47 4.42 -17.14 -6.31
CA GLU A 47 3.86 -16.52 -5.10
C GLU A 47 4.62 -17.01 -3.86
N GLY A 48 4.79 -16.11 -2.88
CA GLY A 48 5.41 -16.45 -1.61
C GLY A 48 4.91 -15.59 -0.47
N ASP A 49 5.11 -16.10 0.74
CA ASP A 49 4.88 -15.33 1.96
C ASP A 49 5.91 -14.19 2.03
N GLY A 50 5.49 -13.05 2.56
CA GLY A 50 6.40 -11.92 2.71
C GLY A 50 6.01 -10.96 3.82
N TYR A 51 7.03 -10.29 4.34
CA TYR A 51 6.90 -9.29 5.40
C TYR A 51 6.52 -7.95 4.80
N TRP A 52 5.39 -7.41 5.24
CA TRP A 52 4.94 -6.07 4.96
C TRP A 52 5.25 -5.18 6.16
N ARG A 53 6.07 -4.15 5.94
CA ARG A 53 6.51 -3.24 7.01
C ARG A 53 5.32 -2.62 7.74
N GLY A 54 5.25 -2.77 9.06
CA GLY A 54 4.15 -2.32 9.91
C GLY A 54 2.89 -3.19 9.89
N LEU A 55 2.86 -4.28 9.09
CA LEU A 55 1.75 -5.23 9.00
C LEU A 55 2.16 -6.67 9.34
N GLY A 56 3.47 -6.98 9.29
CA GLY A 56 4.02 -8.30 9.60
C GLY A 56 4.03 -9.24 8.39
N LEU A 57 4.18 -10.54 8.67
CA LEU A 57 4.19 -11.58 7.63
C LEU A 57 2.76 -11.81 7.11
N ILE A 58 2.58 -11.71 5.79
CA ILE A 58 1.32 -12.01 5.12
C ILE A 58 1.55 -13.15 4.13
N ALA A 59 0.74 -14.20 4.24
CA ALA A 59 0.83 -15.38 3.38
C ALA A 59 0.54 -15.04 1.91
N GLN A 60 1.28 -15.64 0.98
CA GLN A 60 1.10 -15.50 -0.48
C GLN A 60 0.97 -14.04 -0.97
N SER A 61 1.68 -13.12 -0.34
CA SER A 61 1.54 -11.68 -0.57
C SER A 61 2.68 -11.05 -1.37
N THR A 62 3.69 -11.84 -1.72
CA THR A 62 4.87 -11.38 -2.47
C THR A 62 5.15 -12.27 -3.67
N LEU A 63 6.00 -11.76 -4.57
CA LEU A 63 6.47 -12.48 -5.75
C LEU A 63 7.96 -12.76 -5.60
N LYS A 64 8.37 -14.00 -5.81
CA LYS A 64 9.77 -14.45 -5.80
C LYS A 64 10.16 -14.92 -7.18
N LEU A 65 11.39 -14.63 -7.61
CA LEU A 65 11.89 -15.12 -8.88
C LEU A 65 11.89 -16.65 -8.89
N LYS A 66 11.38 -17.25 -9.97
CA LYS A 66 11.48 -18.69 -10.14
C LYS A 66 12.92 -19.13 -10.20
N ASN A 67 13.16 -20.40 -9.88
CA ASN A 67 14.51 -20.97 -9.87
C ASN A 67 15.24 -20.87 -11.22
N GLU A 68 14.52 -20.92 -12.34
CA GLU A 68 15.07 -20.72 -13.69
C GLU A 68 15.62 -19.30 -13.91
N PHE A 69 15.20 -18.32 -13.11
CA PHE A 69 15.70 -16.94 -13.11
C PHE A 69 16.64 -16.65 -11.93
N SER A 70 17.17 -17.68 -11.25
CA SER A 70 18.03 -17.52 -10.07
C SER A 70 19.35 -16.79 -10.32
N GLU A 71 19.80 -16.69 -11.58
CA GLU A 71 20.95 -15.86 -11.96
C GLU A 71 20.70 -14.36 -11.73
N TYR A 72 19.43 -13.92 -11.69
CA TYR A 72 19.01 -12.53 -11.45
C TYR A 72 18.56 -12.28 -10.01
N ASP A 73 18.53 -13.32 -9.18
CA ASP A 73 18.08 -13.26 -7.79
C ASP A 73 19.24 -12.83 -6.88
N ALA A 74 19.24 -11.57 -6.46
CA ALA A 74 20.30 -11.00 -5.62
C ALA A 74 20.42 -11.71 -4.26
N GLU A 75 19.33 -12.22 -3.68
CA GLU A 75 19.39 -12.95 -2.41
C GLU A 75 20.21 -14.22 -2.58
N LYS A 76 19.99 -14.95 -3.69
CA LYS A 76 20.76 -16.16 -4.02
C LYS A 76 22.19 -15.86 -4.47
N GLN A 77 22.40 -14.86 -5.34
CA GLN A 77 23.72 -14.53 -5.88
C GLN A 77 24.67 -14.00 -4.82
N LEU A 78 24.15 -13.25 -3.84
CA LEU A 78 24.94 -12.60 -2.80
C LEU A 78 24.88 -13.36 -1.46
N ASN A 79 24.14 -14.47 -1.40
CA ASN A 79 23.91 -15.25 -0.18
C ASN A 79 23.42 -14.35 0.98
N ILE A 80 22.40 -13.53 0.69
CA ILE A 80 21.79 -12.61 1.65
C ILE A 80 20.62 -13.31 2.32
N GLU A 81 20.60 -13.29 3.64
CA GLU A 81 19.45 -13.71 4.42
C GLU A 81 18.58 -12.50 4.76
N PHE A 82 17.27 -12.61 4.52
CA PHE A 82 16.32 -11.59 4.92
C PHE A 82 16.14 -11.60 6.44
N ILE A 83 16.32 -10.45 7.07
CA ILE A 83 16.07 -10.24 8.49
C ILE A 83 14.91 -9.25 8.62
N PRO A 84 13.76 -9.66 9.21
CA PRO A 84 12.67 -8.74 9.48
C PRO A 84 13.15 -7.61 10.40
N GLU A 85 12.91 -6.36 10.01
CA GLU A 85 13.19 -5.19 10.83
C GLU A 85 12.12 -5.03 11.93
N GLU A 86 12.52 -4.59 13.12
CA GLU A 86 11.59 -4.21 14.18
C GLU A 86 10.85 -2.90 13.84
N ASP A 87 9.62 -2.77 14.31
CA ASP A 87 8.86 -1.53 14.12
C ASP A 87 9.53 -0.34 14.84
N LEU A 88 9.59 0.79 14.14
CA LEU A 88 10.14 2.03 14.70
C LEU A 88 9.34 2.48 15.92
N THR A 89 10.02 2.63 17.06
CA THR A 89 9.40 3.02 18.31
C THR A 89 8.63 4.35 18.16
N GLY A 90 7.34 4.35 18.52
CA GLY A 90 6.46 5.52 18.47
C GLY A 90 5.79 5.78 17.12
N CYS A 91 6.31 5.24 16.03
CA CYS A 91 5.69 5.41 14.71
C CYS A 91 4.43 4.55 14.57
N ARG A 92 3.31 5.15 14.15
CA ARG A 92 2.02 4.45 13.97
C ARG A 92 1.67 4.16 12.50
N CYS A 93 2.67 3.97 11.64
CA CYS A 93 2.45 3.77 10.19
C CYS A 93 1.61 2.52 9.89
N GLY A 94 1.78 1.42 10.63
CA GLY A 94 0.97 0.20 10.46
C GLY A 94 -0.53 0.47 10.62
N GLU A 95 -0.92 1.20 11.66
CA GLU A 95 -2.32 1.57 11.90
C GLU A 95 -2.87 2.54 10.84
N VAL A 96 -2.04 3.46 10.33
CA VAL A 96 -2.40 4.34 9.21
C VAL A 96 -2.62 3.52 7.93
N LEU A 97 -1.74 2.54 7.63
CA LEU A 97 -1.86 1.66 6.46
C LEU A 97 -3.14 0.80 6.52
N CYS A 98 -3.52 0.35 7.71
CA CYS A 98 -4.77 -0.38 7.93
C CYS A 98 -6.03 0.52 7.95
N GLY A 99 -5.88 1.84 7.85
CA GLY A 99 -7.01 2.77 7.97
C GLY A 99 -7.65 2.81 9.36
N LEU A 100 -6.93 2.39 10.41
CA LEU A 100 -7.40 2.42 11.79
C LEU A 100 -7.30 3.81 12.41
N ILE A 101 -6.34 4.62 11.93
CA ILE A 101 -6.15 6.02 12.33
C ILE A 101 -5.80 6.89 11.12
N ASP A 102 -6.19 8.17 11.18
CA ASP A 102 -5.68 9.21 10.30
C ASP A 102 -4.27 9.66 10.74
N PRO A 103 -3.41 10.14 9.82
CA PRO A 103 -2.07 10.62 10.14
C PRO A 103 -1.97 11.59 11.32
N PRO A 104 -2.86 12.60 11.51
CA PRO A 104 -2.81 13.50 12.67
C PRO A 104 -3.09 12.84 14.03
N GLN A 105 -3.62 11.62 14.07
CA GLN A 105 -3.80 10.86 15.30
C GLN A 105 -2.51 10.15 15.74
N CYS A 106 -1.46 10.17 14.91
CA CYS A 106 -0.11 9.81 15.31
C CYS A 106 0.58 11.01 15.99
N ALA A 107 1.04 10.84 17.23
CA ALA A 107 1.63 11.91 18.03
C ALA A 107 2.88 12.55 17.39
N MET A 108 3.61 11.77 16.58
CA MET A 108 4.80 12.23 15.88
C MET A 108 4.48 13.06 14.62
N PHE A 109 3.27 12.90 14.05
CA PHE A 109 2.91 13.50 12.77
C PHE A 109 2.91 15.04 12.84
N GLY A 110 3.71 15.68 11.98
CA GLY A 110 3.80 17.13 11.92
C GLY A 110 4.70 17.75 12.99
N ASN A 111 5.15 16.96 13.97
CA ASN A 111 6.09 17.35 15.02
C ASN A 111 7.48 16.80 14.66
N GLU A 112 7.84 15.65 15.21
CA GLU A 112 9.12 14.96 14.96
C GLU A 112 9.16 14.33 13.57
N CYS A 113 8.01 13.86 13.07
CA CYS A 113 7.87 13.27 11.74
C CYS A 113 7.34 14.30 10.75
N THR A 114 8.22 14.80 9.90
CA THR A 114 7.94 15.79 8.84
C THR A 114 8.49 15.33 7.49
N SER A 115 8.19 16.03 6.41
CA SER A 115 8.79 15.72 5.10
C SER A 115 10.32 15.91 5.09
N ASP A 116 10.85 16.85 5.88
CA ASP A 116 12.29 17.11 5.97
C ASP A 116 12.98 16.15 6.96
N THR A 117 12.25 15.74 8.00
CA THR A 117 12.70 14.80 9.04
C THR A 117 11.71 13.63 9.17
N PRO A 118 11.64 12.74 8.17
CA PRO A 118 10.66 11.65 8.21
C PRO A 118 11.10 10.58 9.21
N VAL A 119 10.19 10.20 10.11
CA VAL A 119 10.40 9.06 11.01
C VAL A 119 9.96 7.77 10.33
N GLY A 120 8.73 7.75 9.79
CA GLY A 120 8.13 6.55 9.23
C GLY A 120 8.07 6.54 7.69
N PRO A 121 7.96 5.34 7.07
CA PRO A 121 7.91 5.19 5.61
C PRO A 121 6.73 5.93 4.97
N CYS A 122 5.59 6.05 5.66
CA CYS A 122 4.44 6.79 5.14
C CYS A 122 4.68 8.30 4.99
N MET A 123 5.73 8.86 5.61
CA MET A 123 6.14 10.26 5.42
C MET A 123 7.21 10.40 4.32
N VAL A 124 8.03 9.36 4.08
CA VAL A 124 9.06 9.34 3.02
C VAL A 124 8.43 9.13 1.65
N SER A 125 7.51 8.17 1.53
CA SER A 125 6.94 7.77 0.25
C SER A 125 6.11 8.90 -0.38
N SER A 126 6.25 9.08 -1.69
CA SER A 126 5.40 9.98 -2.49
C SER A 126 3.93 9.56 -2.49
N GLU A 127 3.67 8.27 -2.27
CA GLU A 127 2.33 7.67 -2.19
C GLU A 127 1.87 7.51 -0.73
N GLY A 128 2.71 7.88 0.24
CA GLY A 128 2.43 7.69 1.65
C GLY A 128 1.30 8.60 2.15
N ALA A 129 0.35 8.02 2.89
CA ALA A 129 -0.79 8.74 3.45
C ALA A 129 -0.36 9.91 4.35
N CYS A 130 0.69 9.74 5.17
CA CYS A 130 1.24 10.81 6.01
C CYS A 130 1.82 11.94 5.15
N SER A 131 2.64 11.61 4.13
CA SER A 131 3.21 12.59 3.20
C SER A 131 2.12 13.41 2.48
N ALA A 132 1.11 12.73 1.94
CA ALA A 132 -0.04 13.35 1.30
C ALA A 132 -0.81 14.27 2.27
N TRP A 133 -1.07 13.80 3.49
CA TRP A 133 -1.75 14.60 4.50
C TRP A 133 -0.94 15.83 4.93
N PHE A 134 0.37 15.67 5.10
CA PHE A 134 1.26 16.76 5.51
C PHE A 134 1.32 17.86 4.43
N LYS A 135 1.34 17.46 3.16
CA LYS A 135 1.40 18.35 2.00
C LYS A 135 0.08 19.07 1.74
N TYR A 136 -1.05 18.36 1.81
CA TYR A 136 -2.34 18.89 1.34
C TYR A 136 -3.36 19.15 2.47
N GLY A 137 -3.25 18.46 3.61
CA GLY A 137 -4.20 18.53 4.72
C GLY A 137 -4.16 19.81 5.56
N ARG A 138 -3.07 20.61 5.46
CA ARG A 138 -2.88 21.84 6.25
C ARG A 138 -3.90 22.95 5.98
N ARG A 139 -4.66 22.89 4.87
CA ARG A 139 -5.64 23.94 4.53
C ARG A 139 -6.87 23.98 5.46
N ARG A 140 -7.16 22.93 6.23
CA ARG A 140 -8.29 22.94 7.19
C ARG A 140 -8.04 23.72 8.48
N ARG A 141 -6.80 24.10 8.80
CA ARG A 141 -6.44 24.74 10.09
C ARG A 141 -6.45 26.28 10.08
N ARG A 142 -6.97 26.93 9.02
CA ARG A 142 -7.09 28.41 8.94
C ARG A 142 -8.46 28.95 9.35
N ARG A 143 -9.36 28.11 9.87
CA ARG A 143 -10.61 28.51 10.52
C ARG A 143 -10.86 27.63 11.74
N GLN A 144 -10.34 28.04 12.88
CA GLN A 144 -10.94 27.94 14.21
C GLN A 144 -10.32 29.04 15.05
#